data_AF-A0A1H0IFJ9-F1
#
_entry.id   AF-A0A1H0IFJ9-F1
#
_cell.length_a   1.000
_cell.length_b   1.000
_cell.length_c   1.000
_cell.angle_alpha   90.00
_cell.angle_beta   90.00
_cell.angle_gamma   90.00
#
_symmetry.space_group_name_H-M   'P 1'
#
loop_
_entity.id
_entity.type
_entity.pdbx_description
1 polymer ?
#
loop_
_entity_poly.entity_id
_entity_poly.type
_entity_poly.pdbx_seq_one_letter_code
_entity_poly.pdbx_strand_id
1 'polypeptide(L)'
;MTRLFTAFPLPDPVADHLADHLPKLPAGVKSIDRDTWHITVVFHGDDDLDARLAALAEIDMTLPAPRLRLRGSGTFPGVGWIGVQADGALPALVAAAGRSPEDYIPHMTIARWPKDQQVQLGLDDYTGPEWTPSELVLFTSERGPVYTPIGQVRLLHAEQPRPTC
;
A
#
# COMPACT_ATOMS: atom_id res chain seq x y z
N MET A 1 5.85 -11.91 -20.16
CA MET A 1 5.36 -11.94 -18.77
C MET A 1 6.11 -10.87 -18.01
N THR A 2 5.37 -10.05 -17.29
CA THR A 2 5.88 -8.89 -16.57
C THR A 2 5.57 -9.09 -15.09
N ARG A 3 6.48 -8.68 -14.20
CA ARG A 3 6.21 -8.75 -12.77
C ARG A 3 5.24 -7.64 -12.38
N LEU A 4 4.04 -8.02 -11.95
CA LEU A 4 2.92 -7.12 -11.74
C LEU A 4 2.41 -7.14 -10.31
N PHE A 5 1.90 -6.01 -9.84
CA PHE A 5 1.17 -5.90 -8.59
C PHE A 5 0.20 -4.74 -8.62
N THR A 6 -0.89 -4.85 -7.87
CA THR A 6 -1.89 -3.79 -7.70
C THR A 6 -1.76 -3.21 -6.30
N ALA A 7 -1.70 -1.89 -6.18
CA ALA A 7 -1.46 -1.21 -4.91
C ALA A 7 -2.17 0.15 -4.80
N PHE A 8 -2.31 0.62 -3.57
CA PHE A 8 -2.62 2.02 -3.29
C PHE A 8 -1.31 2.82 -3.17
N PRO A 9 -1.09 3.87 -3.99
CA PRO A 9 -0.05 4.86 -3.74
C PRO A 9 -0.31 5.57 -2.41
N LEU A 10 0.78 6.01 -1.75
CA LEU A 10 0.67 6.77 -0.52
C LEU A 10 0.62 8.28 -0.82
N PRO A 11 -0.40 9.03 -0.34
CA PRO A 11 -0.44 10.48 -0.53
C PRO A 11 0.71 11.20 0.17
N ASP A 12 1.19 12.30 -0.40
CA ASP A 12 2.34 13.03 0.14
C ASP A 12 2.22 13.40 1.62
N PRO A 13 1.08 13.94 2.12
CA PRO A 13 0.97 14.30 3.54
C PRO A 13 1.08 13.09 4.49
N VAL A 14 0.69 11.90 4.03
CA VAL A 14 0.77 10.66 4.82
C VAL A 14 2.19 10.12 4.80
N ALA A 15 2.84 10.16 3.63
CA ALA A 15 4.21 9.74 3.45
C ALA A 15 5.17 10.62 4.25
N ASP A 16 5.02 11.95 4.17
CA ASP A 16 5.86 12.89 4.89
C ASP A 16 5.71 12.73 6.40
N HIS A 17 4.47 12.58 6.88
CA HIS A 17 4.22 12.31 8.29
C HIS A 17 4.93 11.03 8.76
N LEU A 18 4.86 9.93 8.01
CA LEU A 18 5.59 8.72 8.39
C LEU A 18 7.10 8.95 8.37
N ALA A 19 7.63 9.60 7.33
CA ALA A 19 9.06 9.86 7.18
C ALA A 19 9.63 10.66 8.36
N ASP A 20 8.90 11.67 8.83
CA ASP A 20 9.28 12.49 9.99
C ASP A 20 9.31 11.70 11.32
N HIS A 21 8.58 10.58 11.39
CA HIS A 21 8.52 9.72 12.58
C HIS A 21 9.45 8.51 12.50
N LEU A 22 10.08 8.25 11.35
CA LEU A 22 11.01 7.12 11.23
C LEU A 22 12.22 7.34 12.14
N PRO A 23 12.52 6.40 13.05
CA PRO A 23 13.76 6.49 13.81
C PRO A 23 14.95 6.20 12.91
N LYS A 24 16.14 6.55 13.40
CA LYS A 24 17.39 6.17 12.76
C LYS A 24 17.48 4.64 12.71
N LEU A 25 17.54 4.10 11.50
CA LEU A 25 17.64 2.67 11.29
C LEU A 25 19.04 2.15 11.67
N PRO A 26 19.14 0.95 12.26
CA PRO A 26 20.43 0.32 12.55
C PRO A 26 21.27 0.07 11.28
N ALA A 27 22.58 -0.12 11.48
CA ALA A 27 23.46 -0.52 10.38
C ALA A 27 22.99 -1.83 9.72
N GLY A 28 23.12 -1.91 8.39
CA GLY A 28 22.68 -3.07 7.59
C GLY A 28 21.20 -3.06 7.21
N VAL A 29 20.40 -2.15 7.78
CA VAL A 29 19.00 -1.97 7.42
C VAL A 29 18.89 -0.94 6.28
N LYS A 30 18.19 -1.32 5.21
CA LYS A 30 17.90 -0.43 4.08
C LYS A 30 16.46 0.07 4.20
N SER A 31 16.27 1.37 4.35
CA SER A 31 14.95 1.98 4.19
C SER A 31 14.47 1.79 2.75
N ILE A 32 13.15 1.63 2.59
CA ILE A 32 12.48 1.81 1.31
C ILE A 32 12.35 3.30 1.07
N ASP A 33 12.62 3.73 -0.16
CA ASP A 33 12.48 5.11 -0.57
C ASP A 33 11.03 5.56 -0.36
N ARG A 34 10.86 6.73 0.27
CA ARG A 34 9.57 7.34 0.60
C ARG A 34 8.70 7.45 -0.64
N ASP A 35 9.28 7.80 -1.79
CA ASP A 35 8.55 7.98 -3.05
C ASP A 35 8.07 6.66 -3.69
N THR A 36 8.55 5.53 -3.16
CA THR A 36 8.16 4.19 -3.63
C THR A 36 7.19 3.49 -2.68
N TRP A 37 6.80 4.14 -1.58
CA TRP A 37 5.87 3.58 -0.60
C TRP A 37 4.48 3.37 -1.19
N HIS A 38 3.97 2.16 -0.99
CA HIS A 38 2.66 1.74 -1.48
C HIS A 38 2.12 0.61 -0.61
N ILE A 39 0.80 0.50 -0.54
CA ILE A 39 0.11 -0.61 0.13
C ILE A 39 -0.26 -1.62 -0.95
N THR A 40 0.45 -2.75 -1.00
CA THR A 40 0.16 -3.82 -1.96
C THR A 40 -1.18 -4.48 -1.62
N VAL A 41 -2.12 -4.42 -2.55
CA VAL A 41 -3.41 -5.14 -2.46
C VAL A 41 -3.21 -6.57 -2.95
N VAL A 42 -2.68 -6.73 -4.16
CA VAL A 42 -2.45 -8.03 -4.81
C VAL A 42 -1.09 -8.05 -5.48
N PHE A 43 -0.30 -9.10 -5.25
CA PHE A 43 0.92 -9.36 -6.00
C PHE A 43 0.64 -10.46 -7.03
N HIS A 44 0.70 -10.12 -8.32
CA HIS A 44 0.36 -11.04 -9.42
C HIS A 44 1.56 -11.91 -9.84
N GLY A 45 2.79 -11.50 -9.49
CA GLY A 45 3.99 -12.18 -9.95
C GLY A 45 4.25 -11.92 -11.43
N ASP A 46 4.95 -12.84 -12.10
CA ASP A 46 5.14 -12.77 -13.55
C ASP A 46 3.84 -13.19 -14.26
N ASP A 47 3.11 -12.22 -14.80
CA ASP A 47 1.79 -12.43 -15.39
C ASP A 47 1.65 -11.69 -16.74
N ASP A 48 0.50 -11.87 -17.40
CA ASP A 48 0.11 -11.21 -18.63
C ASP A 48 -0.39 -9.78 -18.36
N LEU A 49 0.26 -8.81 -18.99
CA LEU A 49 -0.02 -7.39 -18.79
C LEU A 49 -1.42 -7.00 -19.27
N ASP A 50 -1.78 -7.43 -20.48
CA ASP A 50 -3.02 -7.01 -21.13
C ASP A 50 -4.23 -7.59 -20.39
N ALA A 51 -4.14 -8.84 -19.94
CA ALA A 51 -5.15 -9.48 -19.11
C ALA A 51 -5.34 -8.73 -17.77
N ARG A 52 -4.27 -8.23 -17.15
CA ARG A 52 -4.37 -7.48 -15.88
C ARG A 52 -4.91 -6.06 -16.08
N LEU A 53 -4.60 -5.41 -17.20
CA LEU A 53 -5.20 -4.13 -17.56
C LEU A 53 -6.70 -4.28 -17.81
N ALA A 54 -7.11 -5.33 -18.52
CA ALA A 54 -8.53 -5.63 -18.71
C ALA A 54 -9.23 -5.88 -17.36
N ALA A 55 -8.66 -6.73 -16.50
CA ALA A 55 -9.23 -6.99 -15.17
C ALA A 55 -9.32 -5.73 -14.29
N LEU A 56 -8.33 -4.84 -14.36
CA LEU A 56 -8.36 -3.55 -13.64
C LEU A 56 -9.49 -2.64 -14.15
N ALA A 57 -9.76 -2.63 -15.45
CA ALA A 57 -10.82 -1.83 -16.05
C ALA A 57 -12.24 -2.32 -15.69
N GLU A 58 -12.38 -3.60 -15.35
CA GLU A 58 -13.65 -4.19 -14.88
C GLU A 58 -13.95 -3.90 -13.40
N ILE A 59 -13.04 -3.27 -12.66
CA ILE A 59 -13.30 -2.86 -11.28
C ILE A 59 -14.38 -1.78 -11.27
N ASP A 60 -15.48 -2.07 -10.58
CA ASP A 60 -16.63 -1.17 -10.45
C ASP A 60 -16.21 0.17 -9.81
N MET A 61 -16.27 1.24 -10.62
CA MET A 61 -15.94 2.61 -10.19
C MET A 61 -16.89 3.19 -9.15
N THR A 62 -18.01 2.51 -8.85
CA THR A 62 -18.92 2.89 -7.78
C THR A 62 -18.51 2.35 -6.40
N LEU A 63 -17.49 1.47 -6.34
CA LEU A 63 -16.96 0.99 -5.08
C LEU A 63 -16.40 2.16 -4.24
N PRO A 64 -16.82 2.28 -2.97
CA PRO A 64 -16.35 3.34 -2.11
C PRO A 64 -14.87 3.17 -1.79
N ALA A 65 -14.12 4.27 -1.85
CA ALA A 65 -12.75 4.32 -1.39
C ALA A 65 -12.69 4.12 0.14
N PRO A 66 -11.80 3.24 0.64
CA PRO A 66 -11.74 2.94 2.07
C PRO A 66 -11.04 4.06 2.82
N ARG A 67 -11.43 4.28 4.07
CA ARG A 67 -10.64 5.13 4.96
C ARG A 67 -9.51 4.31 5.55
N LEU A 68 -8.30 4.78 5.35
CA LEU A 68 -7.06 4.13 5.73
C LEU A 68 -6.29 4.96 6.77
N ARG A 69 -5.53 4.27 7.61
CA ARG A 69 -4.59 4.88 8.56
C ARG A 69 -3.38 3.98 8.76
N LEU A 70 -2.19 4.55 8.74
CA LEU A 70 -0.97 3.83 9.11
C LEU A 70 -0.87 3.74 10.63
N ARG A 71 -0.69 2.54 11.18
CA ARG A 71 -0.59 2.34 12.63
C ARG A 71 0.21 1.10 12.99
N GLY A 72 1.09 1.28 13.98
CA GLY A 72 1.92 0.22 14.52
C GLY A 72 2.92 -0.31 13.49
N SER A 73 3.88 -1.08 13.97
CA SER A 73 4.89 -1.69 13.12
C SER A 73 5.12 -3.14 13.47
N GLY A 74 5.76 -3.85 12.55
CA GLY A 74 6.18 -5.21 12.80
C GLY A 74 7.23 -5.65 11.81
N THR A 75 7.62 -6.92 11.94
CA THR A 75 8.65 -7.49 11.09
C THR A 75 8.25 -8.85 10.55
N PHE A 76 8.71 -9.14 9.34
CA PHE A 76 8.90 -10.49 8.84
C PHE A 76 10.41 -10.75 8.73
N PRO A 77 10.86 -11.99 8.52
CA PRO A 77 12.29 -12.26 8.29
C PRO A 77 12.88 -11.36 7.18
N GLY A 78 13.73 -10.41 7.57
CA GLY A 78 14.39 -9.46 6.67
C GLY A 78 13.53 -8.29 6.16
N VAL A 79 12.33 -8.06 6.70
CA VAL A 79 11.40 -7.02 6.24
C VAL A 79 10.77 -6.29 7.42
N GLY A 80 10.77 -4.97 7.37
CA GLY A 80 10.07 -4.10 8.31
C GLY A 80 8.86 -3.48 7.64
N TRP A 81 7.73 -3.50 8.32
CA TRP A 81 6.47 -3.01 7.81
C TRP A 81 5.73 -2.14 8.82
N ILE A 82 4.91 -1.24 8.30
CA ILE A 82 3.92 -0.47 9.06
C ILE A 82 2.53 -1.07 8.79
N GLY A 83 1.72 -1.21 9.83
CA GLY A 83 0.36 -1.74 9.72
C GLY A 83 -0.58 -0.72 9.09
N VAL A 84 -1.63 -1.20 8.43
CA VAL A 84 -2.69 -0.35 7.88
C VAL A 84 -4.01 -0.73 8.57
N GLN A 85 -4.65 0.26 9.18
CA GLN A 85 -6.05 0.15 9.60
C GLN A 85 -6.93 0.62 8.44
N ALA A 86 -8.05 -0.08 8.25
CA ALA A 86 -9.02 0.24 7.21
C ALA A 86 -10.45 0.08 7.74
N ASP A 87 -11.38 0.83 7.16
CA ASP A 87 -12.81 0.63 7.40
C ASP A 87 -13.41 -0.48 6.51
N GLY A 88 -14.73 -0.67 6.63
CA GLY A 88 -15.46 -1.78 6.01
C GLY A 88 -15.56 -1.74 4.49
N ALA A 89 -15.04 -0.70 3.81
CA ALA A 89 -15.04 -0.62 2.35
C ALA A 89 -13.88 -1.40 1.72
N LEU A 90 -12.79 -1.65 2.45
CA LEU A 90 -11.60 -2.32 1.92
C LEU A 90 -11.86 -3.74 1.36
N PRO A 91 -12.65 -4.62 2.01
CA PRO A 91 -12.84 -5.99 1.53
C PRO A 91 -13.39 -6.09 0.11
N ALA A 92 -14.33 -5.22 -0.27
CA ALA A 92 -14.92 -5.23 -1.61
C ALA A 92 -13.88 -4.91 -2.70
N LEU A 93 -12.99 -3.95 -2.44
CA LEU A 93 -11.91 -3.59 -3.37
C LEU A 93 -10.84 -4.68 -3.47
N VAL A 94 -10.52 -5.34 -2.35
CA VAL A 94 -9.56 -6.46 -2.32
C VAL A 94 -10.07 -7.62 -3.16
N ALA A 95 -11.37 -7.96 -3.00
CA ALA A 95 -12.04 -8.97 -3.81
C ALA A 95 -12.04 -8.57 -5.30
N ALA A 96 -12.41 -7.34 -5.62
CA ALA A 96 -12.42 -6.83 -7.00
C ALA A 96 -11.01 -6.84 -7.64
N ALA A 97 -9.95 -6.62 -6.86
CA ALA A 97 -8.57 -6.71 -7.32
C ALA A 97 -8.07 -8.16 -7.50
N GLY A 98 -8.89 -9.17 -7.15
CA GLY A 98 -8.58 -10.59 -7.36
C GLY A 98 -7.95 -11.29 -6.16
N ARG A 99 -8.09 -10.75 -4.93
CA ARG A 99 -7.60 -11.38 -3.70
C ARG A 99 -8.73 -11.68 -2.72
N SER A 100 -8.60 -12.79 -1.99
CA SER A 100 -9.44 -13.12 -0.84
C SER A 100 -9.29 -12.06 0.27
N PRO A 101 -10.38 -11.37 0.67
CA PRO A 101 -10.31 -10.37 1.73
C PRO A 101 -9.99 -10.92 3.12
N GLU A 102 -10.44 -12.15 3.42
CA GLU A 102 -10.22 -12.80 4.72
C GLU A 102 -8.74 -13.10 5.01
N ASP A 103 -7.94 -13.34 3.96
CA ASP A 103 -6.50 -13.57 4.06
C ASP A 103 -5.67 -12.29 3.88
N TYR A 104 -6.32 -11.13 3.78
CA TYR A 104 -5.64 -9.86 3.54
C TYR A 104 -5.36 -9.10 4.82
N ILE A 105 -4.08 -9.05 5.19
CA ILE A 105 -3.56 -8.20 6.26
C ILE A 105 -2.82 -7.02 5.60
N PRO A 106 -3.44 -5.84 5.53
CA PRO A 106 -2.86 -4.70 4.84
C PRO A 106 -1.68 -4.13 5.63
N HIS A 107 -0.55 -4.00 4.95
CA HIS A 107 0.69 -3.47 5.50
C HIS A 107 1.48 -2.80 4.38
N MET A 108 2.42 -1.94 4.76
CA MET A 108 3.34 -1.29 3.82
C MET A 108 4.78 -1.56 4.24
N THR A 109 5.61 -1.97 3.29
CA THR A 109 7.02 -2.23 3.56
C THR A 109 7.79 -0.92 3.66
N ILE A 110 8.52 -0.73 4.75
CA ILE A 110 9.29 0.51 5.01
C ILE A 110 10.79 0.26 5.11
N ALA A 111 11.21 -0.99 5.35
CA ALA A 111 12.64 -1.35 5.41
C ALA A 111 12.89 -2.82 5.06
N ARG A 112 14.13 -3.14 4.67
CA ARG A 112 14.62 -4.50 4.40
C ARG A 112 16.03 -4.71 4.94
N TRP A 113 16.35 -5.94 5.35
CA TRP A 113 17.67 -6.32 5.89
C TRP A 113 17.94 -7.83 5.69
N PRO A 114 19.16 -8.33 5.94
CA PRO A 114 19.47 -9.76 5.90
C PRO A 114 18.60 -10.57 6.88
N LYS A 115 18.13 -11.76 6.49
CA LYS A 115 17.12 -12.51 7.26
C LYS A 115 17.56 -12.97 8.66
N ASP A 116 18.86 -13.01 8.92
CA ASP A 116 19.49 -13.42 10.17
C ASP A 116 19.59 -12.29 11.21
N GLN A 117 19.32 -11.05 10.83
CA GLN A 117 19.32 -9.90 11.72
C GLN A 117 17.93 -9.65 12.32
N GLN A 118 17.87 -9.47 13.65
CA GLN A 118 16.68 -8.99 14.34
C GLN A 118 16.72 -7.46 14.45
N VAL A 119 15.63 -6.82 14.06
CA VAL A 119 15.51 -5.35 14.02
C VAL A 119 14.20 -4.95 14.70
N GLN A 120 14.28 -3.92 15.55
CA GLN A 120 13.10 -3.24 16.07
C GLN A 120 12.96 -1.90 15.35
N LEU A 121 11.75 -1.61 14.87
CA LEU A 121 11.48 -0.41 14.09
C LEU A 121 11.11 0.79 14.98
N GLY A 122 10.74 0.58 16.24
CA GLY A 122 10.41 1.66 17.18
C GLY A 122 9.16 2.46 16.80
N LEU A 123 8.22 1.85 16.07
CA LEU A 123 7.00 2.48 15.58
C LEU A 123 5.74 1.76 16.09
N ASP A 124 5.85 1.06 17.23
CA ASP A 124 4.76 0.27 17.80
C ASP A 124 3.56 1.14 18.21
N ASP A 125 3.84 2.34 18.74
CA ASP A 125 2.83 3.34 19.12
C ASP A 125 2.53 4.36 18.00
N TYR A 126 3.17 4.23 16.83
CA TYR A 126 2.96 5.16 15.72
C TYR A 126 1.50 5.13 15.25
N THR A 127 0.92 6.31 15.09
CA THR A 127 -0.42 6.51 14.52
C THR A 127 -0.37 7.69 13.56
N GLY A 128 -0.55 7.43 12.27
CA GLY A 128 -0.55 8.45 11.22
C GLY A 128 -1.90 9.15 11.03
N PRO A 129 -1.95 10.14 10.11
CA PRO A 129 -3.20 10.75 9.66
C PRO A 129 -4.10 9.71 8.96
N GLU A 130 -5.40 9.98 8.97
CA GLU A 130 -6.38 9.22 8.18
C GLU A 130 -6.45 9.80 6.77
N TRP A 131 -6.60 8.94 5.77
CA TRP A 131 -6.79 9.35 4.38
C TRP A 131 -7.69 8.37 3.63
N THR A 132 -8.09 8.77 2.43
CA THR A 132 -8.82 7.95 1.48
C THR A 132 -8.01 7.90 0.18
N PRO A 133 -7.65 6.70 -0.33
CA PRO A 133 -6.88 6.60 -1.57
C PRO A 133 -7.75 7.01 -2.76
N SER A 134 -7.18 7.81 -3.66
CA SER A 134 -7.85 8.28 -4.88
C SER A 134 -7.96 7.24 -5.97
N GLU A 135 -7.04 6.28 -5.95
CA GLU A 135 -6.89 5.33 -7.03
C GLU A 135 -6.29 4.02 -6.55
N LEU A 136 -6.65 2.97 -7.27
CA LEU A 136 -5.99 1.68 -7.23
C LEU A 136 -5.18 1.54 -8.52
N VAL A 137 -3.88 1.29 -8.38
CA VAL A 137 -2.92 1.37 -9.49
C VAL A 137 -2.28 0.00 -9.72
N LEU A 138 -2.21 -0.40 -10.97
CA LEU A 138 -1.42 -1.53 -11.43
C LEU A 138 -0.01 -1.04 -11.77
N PHE A 139 0.99 -1.70 -11.19
CA PHE A 139 2.40 -1.39 -11.37
C PHE A 139 3.14 -2.55 -12.03
N THR A 140 4.16 -2.21 -12.80
CA THR A 140 5.26 -3.12 -13.11
C THR A 140 6.37 -2.95 -12.08
N SER A 141 7.03 -4.06 -11.73
CA SER A 141 8.27 -4.05 -10.95
C SER A 141 9.39 -4.60 -11.82
N GLU A 142 10.34 -3.76 -12.18
CA GLU A 142 11.59 -4.23 -12.75
C GLU A 142 12.50 -4.80 -11.66
N ARG A 143 13.66 -5.38 -12.02
CA ARG A 143 14.66 -5.85 -11.04
C ARG A 143 15.30 -4.64 -10.35
N GLY A 144 14.62 -4.10 -9.34
CA GLY A 144 15.04 -2.90 -8.58
C GLY A 144 13.83 -2.26 -7.89
N PRO A 145 14.02 -1.13 -7.16
CA PRO A 145 12.93 -0.39 -6.52
C PRO A 145 12.13 0.49 -7.51
N VAL A 146 12.25 0.25 -8.82
CA VAL A 146 11.55 1.02 -9.84
C VAL A 146 10.17 0.41 -10.04
N TYR A 147 9.15 1.14 -9.60
CA TYR A 147 7.75 0.81 -9.80
C TYR A 147 7.15 1.76 -10.81
N THR A 148 6.69 1.22 -11.94
CA THR A 148 6.11 2.03 -13.02
C THR A 148 4.61 1.83 -13.03
N PRO A 149 3.79 2.88 -12.84
CA PRO A 149 2.35 2.77 -12.99
C PRO A 149 2.02 2.53 -14.48
N ILE A 150 1.17 1.54 -14.74
CA ILE A 150 0.80 1.13 -16.10
C ILE A 150 -0.71 1.12 -16.34
N GLY A 151 -1.51 1.21 -15.27
CA GLY A 151 -2.96 1.35 -15.33
C GLY A 151 -3.49 1.77 -13.96
N GLN A 152 -4.65 2.43 -13.94
CA GLN A 152 -5.29 2.86 -12.69
C GLN A 152 -6.82 2.88 -12.84
N VAL A 153 -7.51 2.69 -11.71
CA VAL A 153 -8.94 2.96 -11.57
C VAL A 153 -9.15 3.98 -10.46
N ARG A 154 -9.98 4.99 -10.72
CA ARG A 154 -10.34 6.00 -9.71
C ARG A 154 -11.38 5.42 -8.76
N LEU A 155 -11.22 5.71 -7.48
CA LEU A 155 -12.12 5.24 -6.44
C LEU A 155 -13.14 6.32 -6.08
N LEU A 156 -14.35 5.90 -5.73
CA LEU A 156 -15.40 6.83 -5.34
C LEU A 156 -15.12 7.36 -3.93
N HIS A 157 -14.75 8.62 -3.84
CA HIS A 157 -14.69 9.31 -2.56
C HIS A 157 -16.12 9.65 -2.14
N ALA A 158 -16.53 9.24 -0.95
CA ALA A 158 -17.76 9.75 -0.37
C ALA A 158 -17.66 11.29 -0.30
N GLU A 159 -18.64 12.00 -0.86
CA GLU A 159 -18.71 13.46 -0.69
C GLU A 159 -18.68 13.77 0.80
N GLN A 160 -17.72 14.56 1.26
CA GLN A 160 -17.81 15.14 2.60
C GLN A 160 -19.06 16.02 2.63
N PRO A 161 -19.94 15.91 3.65
CA PRO A 161 -21.04 16.84 3.77
C PRO A 161 -20.45 18.26 3.79
N ARG A 162 -20.89 19.11 2.86
CA ARG A 162 -20.52 20.53 2.87
C ARG A 162 -20.80 21.08 4.26
N PRO A 163 -19.88 21.82 4.90
CA PRO A 163 -20.22 22.53 6.11
C PRO A 163 -21.39 23.46 5.76
N THR A 164 -22.54 23.21 6.39
CA THR A 164 -23.64 24.17 6.41
C THR A 164 -23.08 25.47 6.99
N CYS A 165 -23.11 26.52 6.17
CA CYS A 165 -22.82 27.89 6.60
C CYS A 165 -23.71 28.33 7.76
#